data_AF-A0ABD2Q7A1-F1
#
_entry.id   AF-A0ABD2Q7A1-F1
#
_cell.length_a   1.000
_cell.length_b   1.000
_cell.length_c   1.000
_cell.angle_alpha   90.00
_cell.angle_beta   90.00
_cell.angle_gamma   90.00
#
_symmetry.space_group_name_H-M   'P 1'
#
loop_
_entity.id
_entity.type
_entity.pdbx_description
1 polymer ?
#
loop_
_entity_poly.entity_id
_entity_poly.type
_entity_poly.pdbx_seq_one_letter_code
_entity_poly.pdbx_strand_id
1 'polypeptide(L)'
;MSPCHTSEEFNESVVREFNSTLRKSNPFSCYVHLDEDTALWSKGLSFWTMFHSLFWPGLIGFSSFVLMTATWLLAGCRVWANEKLVV
;
A
#
# COMPACT_ATOMS: atom_id res chain seq x y z
N MET A 1 -14.93 2.97 -20.93
CA MET A 1 -14.23 2.66 -22.20
C MET A 1 -13.12 1.66 -21.89
N SER A 2 -13.03 0.59 -22.68
CA SER A 2 -11.92 -0.37 -22.60
C SER A 2 -10.68 0.23 -23.31
N PRO A 3 -9.46 0.05 -22.78
CA PRO A 3 -8.24 0.49 -23.46
C PRO A 3 -8.01 -0.17 -24.83
N CYS A 4 -8.50 -1.40 -25.00
CA CYS A 4 -8.44 -2.13 -26.27
C CYS A 4 -9.84 -2.16 -26.90
N HIS A 5 -9.91 -1.69 -28.14
CA HIS A 5 -11.11 -1.73 -28.96
C HIS A 5 -11.04 -2.90 -29.96
N THR A 6 -12.20 -3.40 -30.40
CA THR A 6 -12.27 -4.51 -31.38
C THR A 6 -11.87 -4.08 -32.80
N SER A 7 -11.98 -2.79 -33.11
CA SER A 7 -11.48 -2.21 -34.36
C SER A 7 -10.00 -1.87 -34.25
N GLU A 8 -9.19 -2.49 -35.11
CA GLU A 8 -7.76 -2.23 -35.22
C GLU A 8 -7.46 -0.78 -35.65
N GLU A 9 -8.19 -0.25 -36.62
CA GLU A 9 -8.04 1.13 -37.10
C GLU A 9 -8.22 2.16 -35.97
N PHE A 10 -9.15 1.88 -35.05
CA PHE A 10 -9.36 2.71 -33.87
C PHE A 10 -8.18 2.63 -32.89
N ASN A 11 -7.65 1.43 -32.63
CA ASN A 11 -6.48 1.29 -31.75
C ASN A 11 -5.25 2.00 -32.35
N GLU A 12 -5.04 1.87 -33.66
CA GLU A 12 -3.95 2.55 -34.35
C GLU A 12 -4.08 4.08 -34.30
N SER A 13 -5.28 4.63 -34.46
CA SER A 13 -5.50 6.08 -34.42
C SER A 13 -5.14 6.66 -33.06
N VAL A 14 -5.52 5.98 -31.97
CA VAL A 14 -5.17 6.34 -30.58
C VAL A 14 -3.65 6.30 -30.37
N VAL A 15 -2.96 5.27 -30.87
CA VAL A 15 -1.49 5.17 -30.77
C VAL A 15 -0.80 6.29 -31.56
N ARG A 16 -1.29 6.60 -32.76
CA ARG A 16 -0.75 7.70 -33.58
C ARG A 16 -0.92 9.05 -32.89
N GLU A 17 -2.08 9.29 -32.29
CA GLU A 17 -2.37 10.50 -31.54
C GLU A 17 -1.48 10.64 -30.31
N PHE A 18 -1.31 9.55 -29.54
CA PHE A 18 -0.40 9.51 -28.40
C PHE A 18 1.05 9.83 -28.79
N ASN A 19 1.56 9.20 -29.85
CA ASN A 19 2.93 9.44 -30.34
C ASN A 19 3.13 10.89 -30.82
N SER A 20 2.14 11.45 -31.53
CA SER A 20 2.14 12.87 -31.96
C SER A 20 2.20 13.81 -30.76
N THR A 21 1.45 13.50 -29.70
CA THR A 21 1.44 14.29 -28.46
C THR A 21 2.77 14.20 -27.73
N LEU A 22 3.31 12.99 -27.60
CA LEU A 22 4.59 12.75 -26.93
C LEU A 22 5.74 13.49 -27.61
N ARG A 23 5.80 13.48 -28.94
CA ARG A 23 6.83 14.20 -29.73
C ARG A 23 6.79 15.71 -29.55
N LYS A 24 5.62 16.28 -29.25
CA LYS A 24 5.43 17.72 -29.01
C LYS A 24 5.56 18.09 -27.54
N SER A 25 5.61 17.11 -26.65
CA SER A 25 5.69 17.35 -25.21
C SER A 25 7.06 17.90 -24.81
N ASN A 26 7.06 18.77 -23.81
CA ASN A 26 8.30 19.21 -23.17
C ASN A 26 8.93 18.05 -22.39
N PRO A 27 10.24 18.09 -22.12
CA PRO A 27 10.88 17.15 -21.21
C PRO A 27 10.11 17.06 -19.88
N PHE A 28 9.91 15.84 -19.40
CA PHE A 28 9.17 15.54 -18.18
C PHE A 28 10.01 14.65 -17.27
N SER A 29 9.72 14.71 -15.96
CA SER A 29 10.40 13.87 -14.98
C SER A 29 10.01 12.41 -15.17
N CYS A 30 11.00 11.52 -15.23
CA CYS A 30 10.82 10.08 -15.31
C CYS A 30 11.61 9.37 -14.21
N TYR A 31 11.25 8.11 -13.96
CA TYR A 31 11.97 7.21 -13.07
C TYR A 31 12.77 6.23 -13.91
N VAL A 32 14.09 6.16 -13.70
CA VAL A 32 14.99 5.22 -14.41
C VAL A 32 15.55 4.24 -13.40
N HIS A 33 15.60 2.97 -13.77
CA HIS A 33 16.33 1.96 -13.00
C HIS A 33 17.76 1.87 -13.53
N LEU A 34 18.77 1.88 -12.65
CA LEU A 34 20.19 1.97 -13.06
C LEU A 34 20.67 0.79 -13.93
N ASP A 35 19.96 -0.34 -13.86
CA ASP A 35 20.31 -1.59 -14.54
C ASP A 35 19.41 -1.90 -15.75
N GLU A 36 18.50 -0.98 -16.10
CA GLU A 36 17.58 -1.15 -17.22
C GLU A 36 17.57 0.08 -18.13
N ASP A 37 17.58 -0.15 -19.45
CA ASP A 37 17.42 0.90 -20.47
C ASP A 37 15.96 1.41 -20.58
N THR A 38 15.16 1.25 -19.53
CA THR A 38 13.74 1.63 -19.51
C THR A 38 13.47 2.74 -18.51
N ALA A 39 12.62 3.68 -18.92
CA ALA A 39 12.18 4.80 -18.09
C ALA A 39 10.66 4.74 -17.90
N LEU A 40 10.22 4.86 -16.65
CA LEU A 40 8.82 4.84 -16.27
C LEU A 40 8.31 6.27 -16.04
N TRP A 41 7.14 6.57 -16.60
CA TRP A 41 6.45 7.84 -16.37
C TRP A 41 5.91 7.95 -14.94
N SER A 42 5.37 6.86 -14.38
CA SER A 42 4.79 6.84 -13.03
C SER A 42 5.29 5.65 -12.22
N LYS A 43 5.56 5.89 -10.95
CA LYS A 43 5.87 4.83 -9.98
C LYS A 43 4.56 4.36 -9.35
N GLY A 44 4.22 3.08 -9.56
CA GLY A 44 2.99 2.50 -9.00
C GLY A 44 3.01 2.37 -7.47
N LEU A 45 4.19 2.38 -6.85
CA LEU A 45 4.35 2.31 -5.41
C LEU A 45 4.45 3.73 -4.81
N SER A 46 3.39 4.15 -4.12
CA SER A 46 3.31 5.45 -3.45
C SER A 46 3.89 5.38 -2.03
N PHE A 47 4.32 6.52 -1.49
CA PHE A 47 4.69 6.67 -0.08
C PHE A 47 3.56 6.17 0.84
N TRP A 48 2.30 6.42 0.46
CA TRP A 48 1.13 5.93 1.18
C TRP A 48 1.07 4.40 1.25
N THR A 49 1.50 3.71 0.19
CA THR A 49 1.56 2.25 0.18
C THR A 49 2.59 1.73 1.18
N MET A 50 3.74 2.41 1.31
CA MET A 50 4.75 2.10 2.33
C MET A 50 4.26 2.41 3.75
N PHE A 51 3.48 3.49 3.93
CA PHE A 51 2.90 3.81 5.22
C PHE A 51 1.87 2.75 5.65
N HIS A 52 0.95 2.40 4.76
CA HIS A 52 -0.09 1.41 5.05
C HIS A 52 0.47 0.00 5.30
N SER A 53 1.58 -0.37 4.67
CA SER A 53 2.20 -1.69 4.89
C SER A 53 2.76 -1.86 6.31
N LEU A 54 3.14 -0.77 6.99
CA LEU A 54 3.68 -0.80 8.35
C LEU A 54 2.63 -0.42 9.40
N PHE A 55 1.77 0.55 9.10
CA PHE A 55 0.80 1.10 10.04
C PHE A 55 -0.23 0.06 10.51
N TRP A 56 -0.85 -0.67 9.58
CA TRP A 56 -1.92 -1.62 9.92
C TRP A 56 -1.42 -2.82 10.73
N PRO A 57 -0.31 -3.51 10.34
CA PRO A 57 0.23 -4.59 11.17
C PRO A 57 0.68 -4.09 12.54
N GLY A 58 1.30 -2.90 12.61
CA GLY A 58 1.70 -2.28 13.87
C GLY A 58 0.52 -2.00 14.80
N LEU A 59 -0.56 -1.44 14.26
CA LEU A 59 -1.79 -1.16 15.00
C LEU A 59 -2.44 -2.45 15.55
N ILE A 60 -2.47 -3.51 14.74
CA ILE A 60 -3.01 -4.81 15.15
C ILE A 60 -2.14 -5.44 16.25
N GLY A 61 -0.81 -5.43 16.09
CA GLY A 61 0.12 -5.94 17.10
C GLY A 61 0.00 -5.19 18.43
N PHE A 62 -0.03 -3.85 18.37
CA PHE A 62 -0.17 -3.01 19.55
C PHE A 62 -1.52 -3.22 20.26
N SER A 63 -2.62 -3.25 19.51
CA SER A 63 -3.94 -3.49 20.10
C SER A 63 -4.06 -4.88 20.75
N SER A 64 -3.46 -5.90 20.13
CA SER A 64 -3.39 -7.25 20.71
C SER A 64 -2.62 -7.27 22.02
N PHE A 65 -1.47 -6.59 22.07
CA PHE A 65 -0.66 -6.47 23.29
C PHE A 65 -1.41 -5.74 24.42
N VAL A 66 -2.09 -4.64 24.10
CA VAL A 66 -2.92 -3.90 25.06
C VAL A 66 -4.05 -4.77 25.60
N LEU A 67 -4.72 -5.54 24.73
CA LEU A 67 -5.78 -6.44 25.17
C LEU A 67 -5.25 -7.57 26.05
N MET A 68 -4.12 -8.19 25.69
CA MET A 68 -3.50 -9.24 26.52
C MET A 68 -3.05 -8.72 27.88
N THR A 69 -2.47 -7.53 27.94
CA THR A 69 -2.05 -6.92 29.21
C THR A 69 -3.26 -6.52 30.07
N ALA A 70 -4.30 -5.96 29.45
CA ALA A 70 -5.54 -5.63 30.15
C ALA A 70 -6.24 -6.88 30.71
N THR A 71 -6.35 -7.96 29.93
CA THR A 71 -6.94 -9.22 30.43
C THR A 71 -6.07 -9.85 31.52
N TRP A 72 -4.74 -9.82 31.39
CA TRP A 72 -3.84 -10.29 32.44
C TRP A 72 -4.03 -9.53 33.76
N LEU A 73 -4.12 -8.19 33.72
CA LEU A 73 -4.35 -7.38 34.90
C LEU A 73 -5.75 -7.61 35.50
N LEU A 74 -6.81 -7.61 34.68
CA LEU A 74 -8.19 -7.72 35.16
C LEU A 74 -8.52 -9.14 35.65
N ALA A 75 -8.10 -10.17 34.93
CA ALA A 75 -8.33 -11.56 35.30
C ALA A 75 -7.36 -12.03 36.39
N GLY A 76 -6.08 -11.64 36.31
CA GLY A 76 -5.07 -11.94 37.33
C GLY A 76 -5.44 -11.35 38.69
N CYS A 77 -5.85 -10.07 38.75
CA CYS A 77 -6.33 -9.47 40.00
C CYS A 77 -7.56 -10.20 40.57
N ARG A 78 -8.47 -10.68 39.72
CA ARG A 78 -9.69 -11.36 40.17
C ARG A 78 -9.42 -12.78 40.68
N VAL A 79 -8.48 -13.50 40.08
CA VAL A 79 -8.02 -14.81 40.57
C VAL A 79 -7.30 -14.65 41.91
N TRP A 80 -6.35 -13.71 42.00
CA TRP A 80 -5.52 -13.52 43.19
C TRP A 80 -6.27 -12.87 44.36
N ALA A 81 -7.33 -12.09 44.10
CA ALA A 81 -8.19 -11.55 45.15
C ALA A 81 -9.10 -12.60 45.80
N ASN A 82 -9.48 -13.65 45.07
CA ASN A 82 -10.28 -14.76 45.59
C ASN A 82 -9.45 -15.80 46.35
N GLU A 83 -8.12 -15.76 46.22
CA GLU A 83 -7.17 -16.63 46.93
C GLU A 83 -6.73 -16.06 48.29
N LYS A 84 -7.45 -15.08 48.87
CA LYS A 84 -7.19 -14.63 50.24
C LYS A 84 -7.53 -15.74 51.25
N LEU A 85 -6.51 -16.57 51.50
CA LEU A 85 -6.13 -17.30 52.71
C LEU A 85 -7.28 -17.61 53.69
N VAL A 86 -7.73 -18.86 53.64
CA VAL A 86 -8.31 -19.55 54.80
C VAL A 86 -7.16 -19.77 55.80
N VAL A 87 -7.14 -19.00 56.89
CA VAL A 87 -6.41 -19.32 58.13
C VAL A 87 -7.44 -19.74 59.15
#